data_AF-A0A7S1JCH4-F1
#
_entry.id   AF-A0A7S1JCH4-F1
#
_cell.length_a   1.000
_cell.length_b   1.000
_cell.length_c   1.000
_cell.angle_alpha   90.00
_cell.angle_beta   90.00
_cell.angle_gamma   90.00
#
_symmetry.space_group_name_H-M   'P 1'
#
loop_
_entity.id
_entity.type
_entity.pdbx_description
1 polymer ?
#
loop_
_entity_poly.entity_id
_entity_poly.type
_entity_poly.pdbx_seq_one_letter_code
_entity_poly.pdbx_strand_id
1 'polypeptide(L)'
;PPIAVFPLGTGNDLSRVLGWGAGYEDQKFRKVLDKLFLGVPVLLDRWQVSIGGNIKIMNNYFSIGIDASIALDFHTKREKSPEKFSTRDGNKRSYFKSAISEFTSSFHIEK
;
A
#
# COMPACT_ATOMS: atom_id res chain seq x y z
N PRO A 1 16.69 -7.50 -14.35
CA PRO A 1 15.56 -7.87 -15.24
C PRO A 1 14.42 -6.84 -15.06
N PRO A 2 13.57 -6.60 -16.07
CA PRO A 2 12.34 -5.83 -15.89
C PRO A 2 11.42 -6.50 -14.86
N ILE A 3 10.73 -5.69 -14.05
CA ILE A 3 9.80 -6.15 -13.01
C ILE A 3 8.46 -5.44 -13.24
N ALA A 4 7.37 -6.20 -13.19
CA ALA A 4 6.01 -5.69 -13.28
C ALA A 4 5.27 -5.83 -11.94
N VAL A 5 4.33 -4.93 -11.67
CA VAL A 5 3.52 -4.93 -10.44
C VAL A 5 2.19 -5.62 -10.70
N PHE A 6 1.81 -6.56 -9.85
CA PHE A 6 0.50 -7.20 -9.90
C PHE A 6 -0.40 -6.71 -8.73
N PRO A 7 -1.48 -5.95 -9.00
CA PRO A 7 -2.20 -5.18 -7.97
C PRO A 7 -3.21 -6.00 -7.15
N LEU A 8 -2.72 -6.95 -6.34
CA LEU A 8 -3.56 -7.80 -5.49
C LEU A 8 -4.00 -7.13 -4.19
N GLY A 9 -3.18 -6.24 -3.63
CA GLY A 9 -3.44 -5.58 -2.35
C GLY A 9 -4.42 -4.41 -2.44
N THR A 10 -4.60 -3.64 -1.36
CA THR A 10 -5.41 -2.40 -1.37
C THR A 10 -4.58 -1.14 -1.68
N GLY A 11 -3.34 -1.08 -1.19
CA GLY A 11 -2.38 0.03 -1.39
C GLY A 11 -1.55 -0.11 -2.67
N ASN A 12 -2.20 -0.18 -3.84
CA ASN A 12 -1.55 -0.42 -5.14
C ASN A 12 -0.99 0.85 -5.80
N ASP A 13 -0.32 1.73 -5.06
CA ASP A 13 0.04 3.06 -5.57
C ASP A 13 1.00 3.01 -6.76
N LEU A 14 2.06 2.21 -6.65
CA LEU A 14 3.01 1.98 -7.75
C LEU A 14 2.33 1.39 -9.00
N SER A 15 1.35 0.51 -8.80
CA SER A 15 0.57 -0.07 -9.91
C SER A 15 -0.26 0.98 -10.65
N ARG A 16 -0.84 1.96 -9.92
CA ARG A 16 -1.60 3.05 -10.53
C ARG A 16 -0.69 3.96 -11.34
N VAL A 17 0.45 4.33 -10.78
CA VAL A 17 1.45 5.19 -11.45
C VAL A 17 2.01 4.52 -12.70
N LEU A 18 2.30 3.23 -12.64
CA LEU A 18 2.87 2.46 -13.77
C LEU A 18 1.80 1.92 -14.75
N GLY A 19 0.52 2.28 -14.58
CA GLY A 19 -0.54 1.89 -15.52
C GLY A 19 -1.04 0.44 -15.43
N TRP A 20 -0.62 -0.31 -14.41
CA TRP A 20 -1.10 -1.68 -14.15
C TRP A 20 -2.51 -1.73 -13.56
N GLY A 21 -2.96 -0.61 -12.96
CA GLY A 21 -4.34 -0.39 -12.51
C GLY A 21 -4.49 -0.32 -10.99
N ALA A 22 -5.71 -0.02 -10.52
CA ALA A 22 -6.00 0.16 -9.10
C ALA A 22 -6.21 -1.14 -8.31
N GLY A 23 -6.42 -2.25 -9.01
CA GLY A 23 -6.71 -3.55 -8.44
C GLY A 23 -6.90 -4.62 -9.51
N TYR A 24 -6.72 -5.87 -9.11
CA TYR A 24 -7.18 -7.00 -9.90
C TYR A 24 -8.70 -7.20 -9.69
N GLU A 25 -9.45 -7.23 -10.79
CA GLU A 25 -10.92 -7.38 -10.82
C GLU A 25 -11.31 -8.66 -11.59
N ASP A 26 -10.64 -9.77 -11.31
CA ASP A 26 -10.91 -11.08 -11.94
C ASP A 26 -10.94 -11.05 -13.47
N GLN A 27 -10.20 -10.11 -14.07
CA GLN A 27 -10.03 -10.05 -15.51
C GLN A 27 -9.35 -11.35 -15.98
N LYS A 28 -9.75 -11.85 -17.16
CA LYS A 28 -9.13 -13.04 -17.74
C LYS A 28 -7.60 -12.92 -17.69
N PHE A 29 -6.93 -13.91 -17.11
CA PHE A 29 -5.47 -13.93 -16.94
C PHE A 29 -4.71 -13.55 -18.21
N ARG A 30 -5.26 -13.92 -19.38
CA ARG A 30 -4.75 -13.52 -20.71
C ARG A 30 -4.55 -12.02 -20.86
N LYS A 31 -5.46 -11.17 -20.37
CA LYS A 31 -5.31 -9.70 -20.42
C LYS A 31 -4.11 -9.21 -19.60
N VAL A 32 -3.79 -9.89 -18.49
CA VAL A 32 -2.59 -9.59 -17.70
C VAL A 32 -1.34 -9.95 -18.49
N LEU A 33 -1.33 -11.13 -19.11
CA LEU A 33 -0.22 -11.57 -19.96
C LEU A 33 -0.01 -10.63 -21.16
N ASP A 34 -1.08 -10.22 -21.83
CA ASP A 34 -1.01 -9.28 -22.95
C ASP A 34 -0.37 -7.96 -22.50
N LYS A 35 -0.76 -7.43 -21.33
CA LYS A 35 -0.11 -6.24 -20.73
C LYS A 35 1.36 -6.46 -20.38
N LEU A 36 1.74 -7.67 -19.94
CA LEU A 36 3.14 -8.00 -19.66
C LEU A 36 3.99 -8.06 -20.93
N PHE A 37 3.47 -8.68 -22.00
CA PHE A 37 4.19 -8.80 -23.27
C PHE A 37 4.27 -7.48 -24.05
N LEU A 38 3.24 -6.63 -23.94
CA LEU A 38 3.22 -5.32 -24.59
C LEU A 38 3.80 -4.19 -23.71
N GLY A 39 4.07 -4.48 -22.44
CA GLY A 39 4.57 -3.51 -21.49
C GLY A 39 5.98 -3.03 -21.83
N VAL A 40 6.19 -1.73 -21.85
CA VAL A 40 7.51 -1.13 -22.05
C VAL A 40 8.15 -0.89 -20.69
N PRO A 41 9.37 -1.40 -20.43
CA PRO A 41 10.09 -1.12 -19.20
C PRO A 41 10.35 0.37 -19.03
N VAL A 42 10.16 0.87 -17.80
CA VAL A 42 10.52 2.24 -17.40
C VAL A 42 11.53 2.19 -16.26
N LEU A 43 12.37 3.20 -16.17
CA LEU A 43 13.28 3.35 -15.04
C LEU A 43 12.48 3.77 -13.79
N LEU A 44 12.82 3.17 -12.65
CA LEU A 44 12.21 3.47 -11.36
C LEU A 44 13.31 3.84 -10.37
N ASP A 45 13.24 5.06 -9.86
CA ASP A 45 14.12 5.49 -8.78
C ASP A 45 13.72 4.80 -7.47
N ARG A 46 14.73 4.41 -6.69
CA ARG A 46 14.55 3.77 -5.38
C ARG A 46 15.35 4.51 -4.34
N TRP A 47 14.72 4.73 -3.19
CA TRP A 47 15.29 5.57 -2.17
C TRP A 47 15.78 4.71 -1.02
N GLN A 48 16.91 5.11 -0.42
CA GLN A 48 17.46 4.44 0.73
C GLN A 48 17.20 5.27 1.98
N VAL A 49 16.54 4.67 2.97
CA VAL A 49 16.31 5.26 4.29
C VAL A 49 17.21 4.55 5.30
N SER A 50 18.02 5.31 6.04
CA SER A 50 18.90 4.79 7.09
C SER A 50 18.48 5.35 8.45
N ILE A 51 18.10 4.48 9.38
CA ILE A 51 17.65 4.86 10.72
C ILE A 51 18.42 4.03 11.74
N GLY A 52 19.29 4.68 12.53
CA GLY A 52 20.08 4.01 13.56
C GLY A 52 20.94 2.85 13.01
N GLY A 53 21.48 2.99 11.80
CA GLY A 53 22.25 1.94 11.11
C GLY A 53 21.41 0.90 10.36
N ASN A 54 20.07 0.90 10.51
CA ASN A 54 19.19 0.04 9.74
C ASN A 54 18.85 0.67 8.39
N ILE A 55 19.16 -0.04 7.31
CA ILE A 55 18.92 0.43 5.95
C ILE A 55 17.66 -0.22 5.37
N LYS A 56 16.77 0.59 4.81
CA LYS A 56 15.56 0.15 4.07
C LYS A 56 15.52 0.80 2.70
N ILE A 57 15.27 0.00 1.66
CA ILE A 57 15.04 0.48 0.30
C ILE A 57 13.53 0.64 0.08
N MET A 58 13.11 1.82 -0.34
CA MET A 58 11.71 2.21 -0.51
C MET A 58 11.45 2.57 -1.97
N ASN A 59 10.26 2.22 -2.47
CA ASN A 59 9.83 2.52 -3.85
C ASN A 59 8.73 3.58 -3.94
N ASN A 60 8.01 3.85 -2.84
CA ASN A 60 6.89 4.79 -2.82
C ASN A 60 7.21 5.99 -1.92
N TYR A 61 6.96 5.85 -0.61
CA TYR A 61 7.17 6.92 0.36
C TYR A 61 7.58 6.36 1.71
N PHE A 62 8.07 7.25 2.57
CA PHE A 62 8.29 7.05 3.99
C PHE A 62 7.56 8.19 4.72
N SER A 63 6.87 7.89 5.80
CA SER A 63 6.08 8.87 6.56
C SER A 63 6.39 8.82 8.05
N ILE A 64 6.16 9.96 8.71
CA ILE A 64 6.26 10.16 10.17
C ILE A 64 4.99 10.91 10.61
N GLY A 65 4.53 10.66 11.83
CA GLY A 65 3.37 11.35 12.41
C GLY A 65 2.07 10.59 12.19
N ILE A 66 0.97 11.32 12.01
CA ILE A 66 -0.38 10.75 11.99
C ILE A 66 -0.58 9.69 10.91
N ASP A 67 -0.02 9.89 9.71
CA ASP A 67 -0.08 8.91 8.63
C ASP A 67 0.60 7.57 9.02
N ALA A 68 1.79 7.66 9.60
CA ALA A 68 2.53 6.49 10.08
C ALA A 68 1.79 5.78 11.23
N SER A 69 1.15 6.54 12.13
CA SER A 69 0.34 5.99 13.22
C SER A 69 -0.87 5.19 12.70
N ILE A 70 -1.60 5.75 11.74
CA ILE A 70 -2.74 5.08 11.09
C ILE A 70 -2.30 3.79 10.40
N ALA A 71 -1.18 3.83 9.66
CA ALA A 71 -0.62 2.67 9.00
C ALA A 71 -0.21 1.57 9.99
N LEU A 72 0.40 1.96 11.12
CA LEU A 72 0.82 1.05 12.18
C LEU A 72 -0.38 0.40 12.90
N ASP A 73 -1.42 1.17 13.22
CA ASP A 73 -2.64 0.66 13.84
C ASP A 73 -3.36 -0.33 12.90
N PHE A 74 -3.51 0.02 11.62
CA PHE A 74 -4.06 -0.88 10.61
C PHE A 74 -3.25 -2.18 10.50
N HIS A 75 -1.93 -2.09 10.44
CA HIS A 75 -1.03 -3.24 10.38
C HIS A 75 -1.19 -4.13 11.62
N THR A 76 -1.18 -3.54 12.82
CA THR A 76 -1.30 -4.26 14.08
C THR A 76 -2.65 -4.99 14.19
N LYS A 77 -3.75 -4.33 13.81
CA LYS A 77 -5.08 -4.96 13.76
C LYS A 77 -5.11 -6.13 12.79
N ARG A 78 -4.43 -6.00 11.65
CA ARG A 78 -4.32 -7.07 10.64
C ARG A 78 -3.55 -8.27 11.15
N GLU A 79 -2.40 -8.05 11.79
CA GLU A 79 -1.59 -9.14 12.37
C GLU A 79 -2.35 -9.89 13.48
N LYS A 80 -3.16 -9.18 14.27
CA LYS A 80 -3.97 -9.79 15.35
C LYS A 80 -5.14 -10.66 14.85
N SER A 81 -5.71 -10.36 13.68
CA SER A 81 -6.88 -11.09 13.15
C SER A 81 -6.86 -11.13 11.61
N PRO A 82 -5.91 -11.85 10.98
CA PRO A 82 -5.72 -11.82 9.53
C PRO A 82 -6.97 -12.22 8.73
N GLU A 83 -7.81 -13.10 9.28
CA GLU A 83 -9.04 -13.59 8.66
C GLU A 83 -10.04 -12.48 8.36
N LYS A 84 -10.02 -11.38 9.13
CA LYS A 84 -10.87 -10.20 8.94
C LYS A 84 -10.38 -9.26 7.83
N PHE A 85 -9.18 -9.49 7.30
CA PHE A 85 -8.51 -8.61 6.33
C PHE A 85 -8.33 -9.29 4.96
N SER A 86 -9.20 -10.23 4.65
CA SER A 86 -9.19 -11.01 3.41
C SER A 86 -9.78 -10.28 2.21
N THR A 87 -10.65 -9.28 2.42
CA THR A 87 -11.34 -8.56 1.33
C THR A 87 -10.80 -7.14 1.17
N ARG A 88 -10.71 -6.68 -0.09
CA ARG A 88 -10.24 -5.33 -0.42
C ARG A 88 -11.13 -4.25 0.21
N ASP A 89 -12.45 -4.41 0.14
CA ASP A 89 -13.39 -3.44 0.70
C ASP A 89 -13.41 -3.46 2.23
N GLY A 90 -13.26 -4.63 2.84
CA GLY A 90 -13.07 -4.75 4.29
C GLY A 90 -11.81 -4.01 4.75
N ASN A 91 -10.71 -4.21 4.03
CA ASN A 91 -9.43 -3.54 4.30
C ASN A 91 -9.54 -2.02 4.19
N LYS A 92 -10.18 -1.49 3.14
CA LYS A 92 -10.42 -0.05 2.98
C LYS A 92 -11.24 0.52 4.14
N ARG A 93 -12.33 -0.14 4.52
CA ARG A 93 -13.18 0.30 5.65
C ARG A 93 -12.41 0.28 6.98
N SER A 94 -11.61 -0.74 7.22
CA SER A 94 -10.79 -0.85 8.43
C SER A 94 -9.73 0.26 8.49
N TYR A 95 -9.07 0.55 7.36
CA TYR A 95 -8.13 1.67 7.26
C TYR A 95 -8.81 3.01 7.54
N PHE A 96 -9.96 3.27 6.92
CA PHE A 96 -10.73 4.50 7.14
C PHE A 96 -11.16 4.69 8.59
N LYS A 97 -11.60 3.61 9.26
CA LYS A 97 -11.92 3.65 10.71
C LYS A 97 -10.71 4.00 11.56
N SER A 98 -9.54 3.45 11.21
CA SER A 98 -8.27 3.75 11.91
C SER A 98 -7.89 5.22 11.72
N ALA A 99 -8.07 5.76 10.51
CA ALA A 99 -7.85 7.18 10.22
C ALA A 99 -8.76 8.11 11.05
N ILE A 100 -10.07 7.84 11.12
CA ILE A 100 -11.00 8.62 11.94
C ILE A 100 -10.61 8.57 13.42
N SER A 101 -10.26 7.38 13.92
CA SER A 101 -9.87 7.19 15.32
C SER A 101 -8.65 8.05 15.67
N GLU A 102 -7.60 7.98 14.84
CA GLU A 102 -6.35 8.70 15.10
C GLU A 102 -6.53 10.22 14.99
N PHE A 103 -7.29 10.67 14.00
CA PHE A 103 -7.63 12.09 13.84
C PHE A 103 -8.38 12.60 15.06
N THR A 104 -9.41 11.85 15.52
CA THR A 104 -10.20 12.22 16.71
C THR A 104 -9.34 12.27 17.97
N SER A 105 -8.47 11.29 18.18
CA SER A 105 -7.54 11.29 19.33
C SER A 105 -6.56 12.46 19.29
N SER A 106 -6.07 12.84 18.09
CA SER A 106 -5.16 13.97 17.93
C SER A 106 -5.80 15.30 18.39
N PHE A 107 -7.08 15.54 18.11
CA PHE A 107 -7.79 16.75 18.61
C PHE A 107 -8.04 16.74 20.12
N HIS A 108 -8.06 15.59 20.77
CA HIS A 108 -8.23 15.51 22.23
C HIS A 108 -6.92 15.80 22.97
N ILE A 109 -5.77 15.65 22.32
CA ILE A 109 -4.44 15.92 22.91
C ILE A 109 -4.10 17.43 22.85
N GLU A 110 -4.73 18.18 21.93
CA GLU A 110 -4.52 19.64 21.78
C GLU A 110 -5.45 20.51 22.65
N LYS A 111 -6.25 19.93 23.55
CA LYS A 111 -7.06 20.65 24.56
C LYS A 111 -6.53 20.43 25.96
#